data_AF-A0A418QFV2-F1
#
_entry.id   AF-A0A418QFV2-F1
#
_cell.length_a   1.000
_cell.length_b   1.000
_cell.length_c   1.000
_cell.angle_alpha   90.00
_cell.angle_beta   90.00
_cell.angle_gamma   90.00
#
_symmetry.space_group_name_H-M   'P 1'
#
loop_
_entity.id
_entity.type
_entity.pdbx_description
1 polymer ?
#
loop_
_entity_poly.entity_id
_entity_poly.type
_entity_poly.pdbx_seq_one_letter_code
_entity_poly.pdbx_strand_id
1 'polypeptide(L)' 'MNFVMRLPKHHLLTHPGGQRQAVDDLGLAPGQVRRFTHCQVDGVWGQVWVKALADNEFLFLFGNVGLA' A
#
# COMPACT_ATOMS: atom_id res chain seq x y z
N MET A 1 -5.08 10.67 -12.46
CA MET A 1 -5.16 9.31 -13.03
C MET A 1 -4.97 8.33 -11.88
N ASN A 2 -5.93 7.45 -11.63
CA ASN A 2 -5.83 6.45 -10.55
C ASN A 2 -5.40 5.12 -11.19
N PHE A 3 -4.17 4.68 -10.93
CA PHE A 3 -3.67 3.39 -11.42
C PHE A 3 -3.84 2.33 -10.35
N VAL A 4 -4.58 1.29 -10.68
CA VAL A 4 -4.76 0.11 -9.82
C VAL A 4 -3.82 -0.98 -10.33
N MET A 5 -2.93 -1.47 -9.47
CA MET A 5 -1.96 -2.51 -9.80
C MET A 5 -2.02 -3.66 -8.80
N ARG A 6 -1.79 -4.89 -9.28
CA ARG A 6 -1.50 -6.04 -8.41
C ARG A 6 -0.06 -5.92 -7.93
N LEU A 7 0.14 -6.03 -6.63
CA LEU A 7 1.46 -5.92 -6.02
C LEU A 7 1.93 -7.30 -5.55
N PRO A 8 3.21 -7.66 -5.75
CA PRO A 8 3.81 -8.82 -5.10
C PRO A 8 3.61 -8.76 -3.57
N LYS A 9 3.46 -9.92 -2.92
CA LYS A 9 3.22 -10.02 -1.47
C LYS A 9 4.38 -9.48 -0.61
N HIS A 10 5.56 -9.37 -1.21
CA HIS A 10 6.81 -9.03 -0.52
C HIS A 10 7.14 -7.54 -0.49
N HIS A 11 6.25 -6.66 -0.94
CA HIS A 11 6.52 -5.23 -0.87
C HIS A 11 6.46 -4.71 0.57
N LEU A 12 7.28 -3.69 0.82
CA LEU A 12 7.33 -3.00 2.10
C LEU A 12 6.77 -1.59 1.96
N LEU A 13 5.91 -1.22 2.89
CA LEU A 13 5.52 0.16 3.14
C LEU A 13 6.56 0.78 4.07
N THR A 14 7.21 1.87 3.66
CA THR A 14 8.09 2.66 4.53
C THR A 14 7.33 3.90 5.01
N HIS A 15 7.16 4.01 6.32
CA HIS A 15 6.49 5.13 6.97
C HIS A 15 7.43 6.34 7.10
N PRO A 16 6.92 7.56 7.34
CA PRO A 16 7.75 8.77 7.44
C PRO A 16 8.83 8.70 8.54
N GLY A 17 8.58 7.92 9.59
CA GLY A 17 9.56 7.65 10.65
C GLY A 17 10.62 6.59 10.29
N GLY A 18 10.69 6.15 9.03
CA GLY A 18 11.62 5.13 8.54
C GLY A 18 11.22 3.68 8.86
N GLN A 19 10.16 3.48 9.65
CA GLN A 19 9.64 2.16 9.97
C GLN A 19 9.14 1.46 8.70
N ARG A 20 9.46 0.18 8.56
CA ARG A 20 9.05 -0.64 7.42
C ARG A 20 8.05 -1.70 7.86
N GLN A 21 7.03 -1.91 7.05
CA GLN A 21 5.98 -2.88 7.32
C GLN A 21 5.67 -3.67 6.05
N ALA A 22 5.63 -5.00 6.14
CA ALA A 22 5.16 -5.82 5.04
C ALA A 22 3.65 -5.65 4.88
N VAL A 23 3.18 -5.73 3.64
CA VAL A 23 1.75 -5.60 3.33
C VAL A 23 0.93 -6.72 4.01
N ASP A 24 1.51 -7.91 4.09
CA ASP A 24 0.90 -9.06 4.75
C ASP A 24 0.71 -8.84 6.27
N ASP A 25 1.54 -7.99 6.89
CA ASP A 25 1.45 -7.64 8.32
C ASP A 25 0.35 -6.61 8.63
N LEU A 26 -0.43 -6.18 7.64
CA LEU A 26 -1.53 -5.22 7.84
C LEU A 26 -2.74 -5.83 8.57
N GLY A 27 -2.84 -7.16 8.62
CA GLY A 27 -3.93 -7.87 9.29
C GLY A 27 -5.29 -7.59 8.68
N LEU A 28 -5.36 -7.43 7.36
CA LEU A 28 -6.60 -7.14 6.63
C LEU A 28 -7.32 -8.44 6.26
N ALA A 29 -8.61 -8.53 6.59
CA ALA A 29 -9.48 -9.58 6.08
C ALA A 29 -9.84 -9.33 4.60
N PRO A 30 -10.15 -10.37 3.79
CA PRO A 30 -10.53 -10.20 2.39
C PRO A 30 -11.65 -9.17 2.21
N GLY A 31 -11.44 -8.24 1.28
CA GLY A 31 -12.34 -7.11 1.00
C GLY A 31 -12.06 -5.85 1.82
N GLN A 32 -11.30 -5.93 2.92
CA GLN A 32 -10.94 -4.75 3.72
C GLN A 32 -9.91 -3.88 2.99
N VAL A 33 -9.99 -2.57 3.28
CA VAL A 33 -9.10 -1.56 2.72
C VAL A 33 -8.40 -0.81 3.85
N ARG A 34 -7.10 -0.56 3.69
CA ARG A 34 -6.35 0.39 4.50
C ARG A 34 -5.76 1.47 3.62
N ARG A 35 -5.80 2.72 4.10
CA ARG A 35 -5.24 3.88 3.42
C ARG A 35 -4.07 4.45 4.20
N PHE A 36 -3.02 4.79 3.47
CA PHE A 36 -1.85 5.52 3.95
C PHE A 36 -1.79 6.85 3.19
N THR A 37 -1.77 7.94 3.92
CA THR A 37 -1.73 9.30 3.35
C THR A 37 -0.31 9.77 3.03
N HIS A 38 0.70 9.13 3.62
CA HIS A 38 2.10 9.43 3.35
C HIS A 38 2.98 8.22 3.68
N CYS A 39 3.32 7.42 2.68
CA CYS A 39 4.29 6.33 2.80
C CYS A 39 5.07 6.14 1.50
N GLN A 40 6.19 5.45 1.59
CA GLN A 40 7.04 5.10 0.47
C GLN A 40 6.87 3.63 0.10
N VAL A 41 6.71 3.36 -1.20
CA VAL A 41 6.70 2.02 -1.79
C VAL A 41 7.76 2.01 -2.87
N ASP A 42 8.68 1.04 -2.81
CA ASP A 42 9.80 0.87 -3.76
C ASP A 42 10.58 2.16 -4.06
N GLY A 43 10.80 2.98 -3.05
CA GLY A 43 11.54 4.24 -3.20
C GLY A 43 10.67 5.46 -3.54
N VAL A 44 9.38 5.29 -3.87
CA VAL A 44 8.50 6.40 -4.27
C VAL A 44 7.52 6.77 -3.15
N TRP A 45 7.54 8.04 -2.72
CA TRP A 45 6.60 8.59 -1.72
C TRP A 45 5.24 8.92 -2.35
N GLY A 46 4.17 8.55 -1.65
CA GLY A 46 2.81 8.72 -2.15
C GLY A 46 1.73 8.46 -1.10
N GLN A 47 0.49 8.51 -1.59
CA GLN A 47 -0.69 7.96 -0.95
C GLN A 47 -0.95 6.56 -1.48
N VAL A 48 -1.27 5.64 -0.59
CA VAL A 48 -1.48 4.24 -0.92
C VAL A 48 -2.80 3.74 -0.34
N TRP A 49 -3.57 3.03 -1.13
CA TRP A 49 -4.68 2.24 -0.66
C TRP A 49 -4.39 0.78 -0.95
N VAL A 50 -4.51 -0.04 0.09
CA VAL A 50 -4.30 -1.48 0.03
C VAL A 50 -5.63 -2.15 0.27
N LYS A 51 -6.09 -2.95 -0.68
CA LYS A 51 -7.25 -3.83 -0.51
C LYS A 51 -6.80 -5.27 -0.45
N ALA A 52 -7.17 -5.98 0.61
CA ALA A 52 -6.98 -7.42 0.69
C ALA A 52 -7.95 -8.15 -0.24
N LEU A 53 -7.46 -9.13 -0.98
CA LEU A 53 -8.22 -10.05 -1.81
C LEU A 53 -8.24 -11.44 -1.15
N ALA A 54 -8.76 -12.45 -1.86
CA ALA A 54 -8.61 -13.85 -1.45
C ALA A 54 -7.14 -14.30 -1.55
N ASP A 55 -6.82 -15.45 -0.95
CA ASP A 55 -5.52 -16.14 -1.10
C ASP A 55 -4.27 -15.29 -0.78
N ASN A 56 -4.41 -14.37 0.18
CA ASN A 56 -3.35 -13.43 0.60
C ASN A 56 -2.84 -12.56 -0.56
N GLU A 57 -3.68 -12.25 -1.54
CA GLU A 57 -3.38 -11.28 -2.60
C GLU A 57 -3.81 -9.87 -2.21
N PHE A 58 -3.14 -8.86 -2.78
CA PHE A 58 -3.43 -7.46 -2.49
C PHE A 58 -3.52 -6.63 -3.76
N LEU A 59 -4.44 -5.67 -3.73
CA LEU A 59 -4.62 -4.67 -4.77
C LEU A 59 -4.23 -3.30 -4.23
N PHE A 60 -3.40 -2.60 -5.01
CA PHE A 60 -2.86 -1.30 -4.66
C PHE A 60 -3.41 -0.23 -5.59
N LEU A 61 -3.83 0.87 -4.98
CA LEU A 61 -3.95 2.15 -5.68
C LEU A 61 -2.85 3.05 -5.14
N PHE A 62 -1.97 3.50 -6.02
CA PHE A 62 -0.92 4.46 -5.69
C PHE A 62 -1.27 5.81 -6.32
N GLY A 63 -1.21 6.88 -5.53
CA GLY A 63 -1.38 8.25 -5.98
C GLY A 63 -0.30 9.14 -5.41
N ASN A 64 0.45 9.83 -6.27
CA ASN A 64 1.42 10.86 -5.87
C ASN A 64 0.88 12.29 -6.06
N VAL A 65 -0.35 12.44 -6.55
CA VAL A 65 -0.97 13.74 -6.78
C VAL A 65 -1.43 14.31 -5.43
N GLY A 66 -0.93 15.50 -5.06
CA GLY A 66 -1.34 16.20 -3.84
C GLY A 66 -0.53 15.86 -2.59
N LEU A 67 0.67 15.29 -2.72
CA LEU A 67 1.71 15.50 -1.71
C LEU A 67 2.16 16.97 -1.84
N ALA A 68 1.46 17.83 -1.11
CA ALA A 68 1.83 19.24 -0.97
C ALA A 68 3.15 19.39 -0.21
#